data_AF-A0A2H6JSC7-F1
#
_entry.id   AF-A0A2H6JSC7-F1
#
_cell.length_a   1.000
_cell.length_b   1.000
_cell.length_c   1.000
_cell.angle_alpha   90.00
_cell.angle_beta   90.00
_cell.angle_gamma   90.00
#
_symmetry.space_group_name_H-M   'P 1'
#
loop_
_entity.id
_entity.type
_entity.pdbx_description
1 polymer ?
#
loop_
_entity_poly.entity_id
_entity_poly.type
_entity_poly.pdbx_seq_one_letter_code
_entity_poly.pdbx_strand_id
1 'polypeptide(L)' 'MRGADLRDADLREADLYKADLSGADLTGARFEEALIDSTDFAGAVGANLEGVTQDK' A
#
# COMPACT_ATOMS: atom_id res chain seq x y z
N MET A 1 0.97 10.32 -0.20
CA MET A 1 -0.08 10.92 0.64
C MET A 1 0.17 10.51 2.08
N ARG A 2 0.95 11.29 2.81
CA ARG A 2 1.26 10.98 4.21
C ARG A 2 -0.01 11.08 5.06
N GLY A 3 -0.28 10.05 5.88
CA GLY A 3 -1.43 10.04 6.79
C GLY A 3 -2.79 9.88 6.09
N ALA A 4 -2.82 9.29 4.89
CA ALA A 4 -4.06 9.08 4.16
C ALA A 4 -4.97 8.05 4.85
N ASP A 5 -6.28 8.29 4.82
CA ASP A 5 -7.29 7.28 5.14
C ASP A 5 -7.60 6.48 3.87
N LEU A 6 -7.12 5.25 3.82
CA LEU A 6 -7.26 4.31 2.69
C LEU A 6 -7.93 3.01 3.17
N ARG A 7 -8.72 3.10 4.23
CA ARG A 7 -9.44 1.94 4.74
C ARG A 7 -10.38 1.37 3.69
N ASP A 8 -10.37 0.05 3.56
CA ASP A 8 -11.14 -0.71 2.57
C ASP A 8 -10.89 -0.28 1.10
N ALA A 9 -9.80 0.44 0.82
CA ALA A 9 -9.46 0.86 -0.53
C ALA A 9 -9.10 -0.34 -1.42
N ASP A 10 -9.60 -0.33 -2.65
CA ASP A 10 -9.20 -1.30 -3.67
C ASP A 10 -7.98 -0.77 -4.43
N LEU A 11 -6.79 -1.28 -4.08
CA LEU A 11 -5.50 -0.94 -4.68
C LEU A 11 -4.92 -2.13 -5.45
N ARG A 12 -5.76 -3.09 -5.85
CA ARG A 12 -5.33 -4.24 -6.64
C ARG A 12 -4.79 -3.77 -7.98
N GLU A 13 -3.70 -4.40 -8.43
CA GLU A 13 -2.99 -4.05 -9.66
C GLU A 13 -2.52 -2.58 -9.73
N ALA A 14 -2.55 -1.85 -8.61
CA ALA A 14 -2.12 -0.45 -8.58
C ALA A 14 -0.60 -0.35 -8.72
N ASP A 15 -0.14 0.61 -9.52
CA ASP A 15 1.26 1.02 -9.52
C ASP A 15 1.51 1.98 -8.35
N LEU A 16 2.13 1.46 -7.31
CA LEU A 16 2.55 2.21 -6.12
C LEU A 16 4.07 2.44 -6.12
N TYR A 17 4.77 2.24 -7.25
CA TYR A 17 6.21 2.43 -7.33
C TYR A 17 6.63 3.80 -6.80
N LYS A 18 7.48 3.81 -5.76
CA LYS A 18 7.93 5.03 -5.06
C LYS A 18 6.82 5.88 -4.43
N ALA A 19 5.64 5.31 -4.18
CA ALA A 19 4.57 6.02 -3.49
C ALA A 19 4.94 6.26 -2.01
N ASP A 20 4.53 7.40 -1.48
CA ASP A 20 4.60 7.70 -0.05
C ASP A 20 3.24 7.38 0.59
N LEU A 21 3.16 6.25 1.30
CA LEU A 21 2.02 5.84 2.12
C LEU A 21 2.36 5.90 3.61
N SER A 22 3.37 6.72 3.99
CA SER A 22 3.79 6.84 5.38
C SER A 22 2.64 7.34 6.26
N GLY A 23 2.41 6.66 7.38
CA GLY A 23 1.32 6.97 8.30
C GLY A 23 -0.09 6.70 7.80
N ALA A 24 -0.28 6.09 6.62
CA ALA A 24 -1.61 5.80 6.10
C ALA A 24 -2.35 4.73 6.93
N ASP A 25 -3.67 4.84 7.03
CA ASP A 25 -4.52 3.76 7.53
C ASP A 25 -4.97 2.90 6.35
N LEU A 26 -4.38 1.70 6.27
CA LEU A 26 -4.59 0.71 5.22
C LEU A 26 -5.47 -0.45 5.72
N THR A 27 -6.19 -0.29 6.83
CA THR A 27 -7.05 -1.33 7.38
C THR A 27 -8.09 -1.78 6.35
N GLY A 28 -8.04 -3.06 5.95
CA GLY A 28 -8.95 -3.62 4.95
C GLY A 28 -8.61 -3.29 3.50
N ALA A 29 -7.54 -2.52 3.26
CA ALA A 29 -7.09 -2.23 1.90
C ALA A 29 -6.60 -3.50 1.20
N ARG A 30 -6.87 -3.56 -0.10
CA ARG A 30 -6.60 -4.70 -0.98
C ARG A 30 -5.43 -4.38 -1.91
N PHE A 31 -4.36 -5.17 -1.86
CA PHE A 31 -3.12 -4.93 -2.60
C PHE A 31 -2.72 -6.10 -3.51
N GLU A 32 -3.64 -7.02 -3.81
CA GLU A 32 -3.36 -8.15 -4.68
C GLU A 32 -2.80 -7.65 -6.02
N GLU A 33 -1.62 -8.15 -6.41
CA GLU A 33 -0.91 -7.77 -7.63
C GLU A 33 -0.45 -6.30 -7.73
N ALA A 34 -0.52 -5.53 -6.63
CA ALA A 34 0.00 -4.16 -6.61
C ALA A 34 1.53 -4.12 -6.66
N LEU A 35 2.08 -3.23 -7.48
CA LEU A 35 3.52 -2.97 -7.57
C LEU A 35 3.93 -2.04 -6.42
N ILE A 36 4.61 -2.58 -5.42
CA ILE A 36 4.95 -1.83 -4.21
C ILE A 36 6.43 -1.45 -4.11
N ASP A 37 7.20 -1.62 -5.18
CA ASP A 37 8.64 -1.39 -5.14
C ASP A 37 8.99 0.06 -4.77
N SER A 38 9.90 0.21 -3.82
CA SER A 38 10.27 1.51 -3.23
C SER A 38 9.11 2.30 -2.59
N THR A 39 7.96 1.69 -2.31
CA THR A 39 6.87 2.34 -1.57
C THR A 39 7.26 2.55 -0.11
N ASP A 40 7.03 3.76 0.40
CA ASP A 40 7.24 4.06 1.81
C ASP A 40 5.96 3.77 2.60
N PHE A 41 5.99 2.71 3.42
CA PHE A 41 4.92 2.37 4.35
C PHE A 41 5.24 2.76 5.80
N ALA A 42 6.23 3.62 6.04
CA ALA A 42 6.68 3.95 7.39
C ALA A 42 5.53 4.47 8.27
N GLY A 43 5.24 3.74 9.34
CA GLY A 43 4.16 4.08 10.27
C GLY A 43 2.75 3.89 9.72
N ALA A 44 2.59 3.28 8.54
CA ALA A 44 1.27 2.85 8.07
C ALA A 44 0.70 1.78 9.02
N VAL A 45 -0.62 1.77 9.17
CA VAL A 45 -1.34 0.84 10.05
C VAL A 45 -2.31 -0.01 9.23
N GLY A 46 -2.60 -1.22 9.69
CA GLY A 46 -3.63 -2.08 9.10
C GLY A 46 -3.30 -2.66 7.71
N ALA A 47 -2.11 -2.40 7.16
CA ALA A 47 -1.72 -2.92 5.86
C ALA A 47 -1.58 -4.45 5.88
N ASN A 48 -2.33 -5.15 5.02
CA ASN A 48 -2.04 -6.53 4.67
C ASN A 48 -1.26 -6.57 3.35
N LEU A 49 0.03 -6.87 3.41
CA LEU A 49 0.92 -6.94 2.24
C LEU A 49 0.99 -8.37 1.65
N GLU A 50 0.04 -9.24 1.99
CA GLU A 50 -0.04 -10.57 1.40
C GLU A 50 -0.48 -10.47 -0.08
N GLY A 51 0.26 -11.10 -0.99
CA GLY A 51 -0.08 -11.13 -2.42
C GLY A 51 0.35 -9.89 -3.23
N VAL A 52 1.09 -8.97 -2.63
CA VAL A 52 1.76 -7.88 -3.36
C VAL A 52 2.86 -8.41 -4.26
N THR A 53 3.10 -7.75 -5.39
CA THR A 53 4.19 -8.09 -6.30
C THR A 53 5.38 -7.16 -6.03
N GLN A 54 6.58 -7.76 -5.98
CA GLN A 54 7.85 -7.05 -5.92
C GLN A 54 8.62 -7.36 -7.19
N ASP A 55 8.88 -6.35 -7.99
CA ASP A 55 9.77 -6.43 -9.14
C ASP A 55 11.21 -6.26 -8.64
N LYS A 56 12.06 -7.27 -8.89
CA LYS A 56 13.42 -7.35 -8.33
C LYS A 56 14.39 -6.32 -8.88
#